data_AF-A0A178MAC1-F1
#
_entry.id   AF-A0A178MAC1-F1
#
_cell.length_a   1.000
_cell.length_b   1.000
_cell.length_c   1.000
_cell.angle_alpha   90.00
_cell.angle_beta   90.00
_cell.angle_gamma   90.00
#
_symmetry.space_group_name_H-M   'P 1'
#
loop_
_entity.id
_entity.type
_entity.pdbx_description
1 polymer ?
#
loop_
_entity_poly.entity_id
_entity_poly.type
_entity_poly.pdbx_seq_one_letter_code
_entity_poly.pdbx_strand_id
1 'polypeptide(L)'
;MLLSYLAPLPLMMVGLSRGTGAALVAGLAATAAVALAAGGISPLPYVVTAVLPSLVVVRQALLWRSNADGSVEWYPPGLVLGWLTGLSVLLIMVGALLVPDRSDSGEAMGLEAWVGDVIARTLGVLAPNLKGEERQTFLGWWVPLFPAMVAGSWLMMTVINAVVAQGLLTRLGHNRRPRPTYRELELPTVLALMLAASLGVGFVAEGDLRYLARNVAVVTLIPFVLLGLAGMHGWVARRPNARMLLVVTYGVLFLASAWAIIPMAGLGVARFLTRFRRPTDSGGGKEE
;
A
#
# COMPACT_ATOMS: atom_id res chain seq x y z
N MET A 1 -16.25 12.33 -3.98
CA MET A 1 -14.97 11.66 -4.35
C MET A 1 -14.01 11.48 -3.17
N LEU A 2 -13.83 12.43 -2.25
CA LEU A 2 -12.98 12.22 -1.07
C LEU A 2 -13.51 11.15 -0.09
N LEU A 3 -14.83 11.07 0.10
CA LEU A 3 -15.47 10.11 1.01
C LEU A 3 -15.21 8.64 0.62
N SER A 4 -15.04 8.31 -0.67
CA SER A 4 -14.78 6.94 -1.10
C SER A 4 -13.40 6.45 -0.66
N TYR A 5 -12.41 7.35 -0.51
CA TYR A 5 -11.10 7.00 0.05
C TYR A 5 -11.15 6.67 1.54
N LEU A 6 -12.21 7.06 2.25
CA LEU A 6 -12.44 6.75 3.66
C LEU A 6 -13.41 5.58 3.87
N ALA A 7 -13.90 4.96 2.79
CA ALA A 7 -14.80 3.81 2.89
C ALA A 7 -14.23 2.62 3.70
N PRO A 8 -12.92 2.31 3.69
CA PRO A 8 -12.36 1.26 4.55
C PRO A 8 -12.37 1.62 6.04
N LEU A 9 -12.29 2.92 6.39
CA LEU A 9 -12.16 3.39 7.78
C LEU A 9 -13.24 2.81 8.72
N PRO A 10 -14.56 2.97 8.46
CA PRO A 10 -15.59 2.47 9.36
C PRO A 10 -15.57 0.94 9.48
N LEU A 11 -15.27 0.21 8.39
CA LEU A 11 -15.14 -1.26 8.41
C LEU A 11 -13.99 -1.70 9.32
N MET A 12 -12.83 -1.04 9.20
CA MET A 12 -11.68 -1.29 10.06
C MET A 12 -11.97 -0.91 11.52
N MET A 13 -12.68 0.20 11.78
CA MET A 13 -13.06 0.59 13.14
C MET A 13 -13.97 -0.44 13.81
N VAL A 14 -14.97 -0.96 13.09
CA VAL A 14 -15.82 -2.04 13.60
C VAL A 14 -14.99 -3.30 13.85
N GLY A 15 -14.13 -3.66 12.91
CA GLY A 15 -13.30 -4.87 13.03
C GLY A 15 -12.28 -4.83 14.17
N LEU A 16 -11.54 -3.74 14.30
CA LEU A 16 -10.50 -3.60 15.33
C LEU A 16 -11.08 -3.45 16.75
N SER A 17 -12.34 -3.00 16.88
CA SER A 17 -13.04 -2.90 18.17
C SER A 17 -13.87 -4.14 18.53
N ARG A 18 -14.48 -4.81 17.55
CA ARG A 18 -15.47 -5.88 17.74
C ARG A 18 -15.06 -7.23 17.13
N GLY A 19 -13.90 -7.29 16.47
CA GLY A 19 -13.29 -8.50 15.94
C GLY A 19 -13.57 -8.75 14.47
N THR A 20 -12.86 -9.72 13.89
CA THR A 20 -12.96 -10.08 12.46
C THR A 20 -14.39 -10.46 12.05
N GLY A 21 -15.16 -11.15 12.90
CA GLY A 21 -16.55 -11.50 12.62
C GLY A 21 -17.44 -10.27 12.43
N ALA A 22 -17.28 -9.24 13.26
CA ALA A 22 -18.02 -7.99 13.11
C ALA A 22 -17.61 -7.23 11.83
N ALA A 23 -16.33 -7.27 11.46
CA ALA A 23 -15.86 -6.71 10.19
C ALA A 23 -16.49 -7.41 8.97
N LEU A 24 -16.62 -8.74 9.02
CA LEU A 24 -17.27 -9.53 7.97
C LEU A 24 -18.74 -9.14 7.81
N VAL A 25 -19.49 -9.08 8.90
CA VAL A 25 -20.91 -8.68 8.86
C VAL A 25 -21.06 -7.25 8.34
N ALA A 26 -20.23 -6.31 8.81
CA ALA A 26 -20.24 -4.93 8.33
C ALA A 26 -19.89 -4.83 6.84
N GLY A 27 -18.89 -5.59 6.39
CA GLY A 27 -18.50 -5.66 4.98
C GLY A 27 -19.62 -6.19 4.10
N LEU A 28 -20.27 -7.29 4.49
CA LEU A 28 -21.41 -7.86 3.77
C LEU A 28 -22.59 -6.89 3.70
N ALA A 29 -22.94 -6.25 4.82
CA ALA A 29 -24.01 -5.27 4.87
C ALA A 29 -23.73 -4.06 3.95
N ALA A 30 -22.49 -3.56 3.95
CA ALA A 30 -22.10 -2.46 3.08
C ALA A 30 -22.08 -2.85 1.60
N THR A 31 -21.59 -4.06 1.27
CA THR A 31 -21.65 -4.60 -0.09
C THR A 31 -23.10 -4.74 -0.57
N ALA A 32 -24.01 -5.24 0.27
CA ALA A 32 -25.43 -5.33 -0.05
C ALA A 32 -26.05 -3.94 -0.28
N ALA A 33 -25.71 -2.96 0.56
CA ALA A 33 -26.16 -1.58 0.38
C ALA A 33 -25.69 -0.98 -0.95
N VAL A 34 -24.43 -1.19 -1.34
CA VAL A 34 -23.90 -0.76 -2.65
C VAL A 34 -24.62 -1.47 -3.79
N ALA A 35 -24.83 -2.78 -3.69
CA ALA A 35 -25.55 -3.55 -4.70
C ALA A 35 -27.00 -3.05 -4.89
N LEU A 36 -27.69 -2.74 -3.80
CA LEU A 36 -29.07 -2.21 -3.84
C LEU A 36 -29.13 -0.77 -4.38
N ALA A 37 -28.14 0.08 -4.04
CA ALA A 37 -28.16 1.48 -4.44
C ALA A 37 -27.69 1.71 -5.89
N ALA A 38 -26.70 0.95 -6.36
CA ALA A 38 -26.05 1.16 -7.65
C ALA A 38 -26.31 0.06 -8.69
N GLY A 39 -26.76 -1.14 -8.28
CA GLY A 39 -27.11 -2.25 -9.18
C GLY A 39 -25.92 -2.86 -9.94
N GLY A 40 -26.18 -3.96 -10.66
CA GLY A 40 -25.22 -4.59 -11.58
C GLY A 40 -23.90 -5.04 -10.93
N ILE A 41 -22.77 -4.77 -11.61
CA ILE A 41 -21.40 -5.14 -11.17
C ILE A 41 -20.75 -4.13 -10.22
N SER A 42 -21.46 -3.07 -9.84
CA SER A 42 -20.98 -2.00 -8.94
C SER A 42 -20.45 -2.46 -7.56
N PRO A 43 -20.93 -3.56 -6.92
CA PRO A 43 -20.36 -3.99 -5.64
C PRO A 43 -18.96 -4.59 -5.78
N LEU A 44 -18.54 -5.07 -6.96
CA LEU A 44 -17.24 -5.73 -7.11
C LEU A 44 -16.06 -4.78 -6.84
N PRO A 45 -15.97 -3.59 -7.46
CA PRO A 45 -14.96 -2.60 -7.09
C PRO A 45 -14.99 -2.25 -5.61
N TYR A 46 -16.18 -2.13 -4.99
CA TYR A 46 -16.30 -1.83 -3.56
C TYR A 46 -15.71 -2.95 -2.68
N VAL A 47 -16.00 -4.21 -2.99
CA VAL A 47 -15.44 -5.36 -2.27
C VAL A 47 -13.92 -5.36 -2.36
N VAL A 48 -13.38 -5.18 -3.57
CA VAL A 48 -11.92 -5.17 -3.79
C VAL A 48 -11.24 -3.98 -3.12
N THR A 49 -11.83 -2.79 -3.22
CA THR A 49 -11.19 -1.55 -2.77
C THR A 49 -11.39 -1.25 -1.29
N ALA A 50 -12.48 -1.70 -0.68
CA ALA A 50 -12.82 -1.37 0.71
C ALA A 50 -12.90 -2.60 1.60
N VAL A 51 -13.67 -3.63 1.24
CA VAL A 51 -13.98 -4.75 2.14
C VAL A 51 -12.78 -5.67 2.32
N LEU A 52 -12.20 -6.15 1.20
CA LEU A 52 -11.06 -7.06 1.19
C LEU A 52 -9.85 -6.53 1.99
N PRO A 53 -9.33 -5.31 1.74
CA PRO A 53 -8.21 -4.79 2.53
C PRO A 53 -8.57 -4.60 4.00
N SER A 54 -9.81 -4.18 4.32
CA SER A 54 -10.27 -4.03 5.70
C SER A 54 -10.24 -5.35 6.45
N LEU A 55 -10.75 -6.43 5.84
CA LEU A 55 -10.75 -7.76 6.43
C LEU A 55 -9.35 -8.31 6.65
N VAL A 56 -8.45 -8.10 5.69
CA VAL A 56 -7.04 -8.51 5.80
C VAL A 56 -6.36 -7.76 6.94
N VAL A 57 -6.50 -6.44 7.01
CA VAL A 57 -5.95 -5.63 8.12
C VAL A 57 -6.50 -6.10 9.46
N VAL A 58 -7.83 -6.19 9.60
CA VAL A 58 -8.48 -6.56 10.87
C VAL A 58 -8.06 -7.96 11.29
N ARG A 59 -8.14 -8.94 10.39
CA ARG A 59 -7.78 -10.33 10.69
C ARG A 59 -6.32 -10.40 11.15
N GLN A 60 -5.40 -9.85 10.36
CA GLN A 60 -3.97 -9.96 10.66
C GLN A 60 -3.61 -9.18 11.92
N ALA A 61 -4.12 -7.95 12.09
CA ALA A 61 -3.81 -7.12 13.25
C ALA A 61 -4.31 -7.70 14.58
N LEU A 62 -5.33 -8.55 14.56
CA LEU A 62 -5.91 -9.21 15.73
C LEU A 62 -5.36 -10.61 16.00
N LEU A 63 -4.43 -11.12 15.18
CA LEU A 63 -3.70 -12.35 15.50
C LEU A 63 -2.75 -12.09 16.66
N TRP A 64 -2.73 -13.01 17.62
CA TRP A 64 -1.84 -12.98 18.78
C TRP A 64 -1.46 -14.40 19.18
N ARG A 65 -0.36 -14.53 19.94
CA ARG A 65 0.06 -15.77 20.59
C ARG A 65 0.59 -15.51 21.99
N SER A 66 0.47 -16.49 22.88
CA SER A 66 1.16 -16.48 24.18
C SER A 66 2.55 -17.07 24.04
N ASN A 67 3.53 -16.43 24.64
CA ASN A 67 4.89 -16.94 24.77
C ASN A 67 5.04 -17.81 26.04
N ALA A 68 6.12 -18.58 26.10
CA ALA A 68 6.42 -19.45 27.25
C ALA A 68 6.62 -18.67 28.57
N ASP A 69 6.99 -17.39 28.48
CA ASP A 69 7.16 -16.47 29.62
C ASP A 69 5.84 -15.80 30.05
N GLY A 70 4.71 -16.14 29.42
CA GLY A 70 3.40 -15.56 29.68
C GLY A 70 3.14 -14.21 28.99
N SER A 71 4.12 -13.66 28.26
CA SER A 71 3.91 -12.44 27.46
C SER A 71 3.00 -12.70 26.25
N VAL A 72 2.22 -11.69 25.86
CA VAL A 72 1.37 -11.74 24.66
C VAL A 72 2.11 -11.08 23.51
N GLU A 73 2.32 -11.83 22.42
CA GLU A 73 2.90 -11.31 21.20
C GLU A 73 1.81 -11.10 20.14
N TRP A 74 1.63 -9.86 19.73
CA TRP A 74 0.68 -9.49 18.67
C TRP A 74 1.33 -9.57 17.30
N TYR A 75 0.52 -9.81 16.27
CA TYR A 75 1.02 -9.89 14.90
C TYR A 75 1.70 -8.58 14.47
N PRO A 76 2.97 -8.64 14.03
CA PRO A 76 3.76 -7.45 13.74
C PRO A 76 3.14 -6.59 12.62
N PRO A 77 3.14 -5.25 12.77
CA PRO A 77 2.57 -4.34 11.77
C PRO A 77 3.27 -4.45 10.41
N GLY A 78 4.57 -4.77 10.38
CA GLY A 78 5.29 -4.97 9.13
C GLY A 78 4.86 -6.22 8.36
N LEU A 79 4.38 -7.27 9.04
CA LEU A 79 3.78 -8.42 8.36
C LEU A 79 2.42 -8.07 7.76
N VAL A 80 1.60 -7.23 8.43
CA VAL A 80 0.34 -6.71 7.86
C VAL A 80 0.63 -5.92 6.59
N LEU A 81 1.65 -5.05 6.62
CA LEU A 81 2.11 -4.31 5.45
C LEU A 81 2.61 -5.24 4.33
N GLY A 82 3.26 -6.35 4.69
CA GLY A 82 3.63 -7.42 3.76
C GLY A 82 2.41 -8.02 3.03
N TRP A 83 1.34 -8.36 3.75
CA TRP A 83 0.10 -8.85 3.16
C TRP A 83 -0.54 -7.83 2.20
N LEU A 84 -0.61 -6.56 2.61
CA LEU A 84 -1.19 -5.51 1.76
C LEU A 84 -0.36 -5.28 0.49
N THR A 85 0.96 -5.37 0.60
CA THR A 85 1.86 -5.27 -0.57
C THR A 85 1.68 -6.46 -1.49
N GLY A 86 1.58 -7.67 -0.94
CA GLY A 86 1.29 -8.88 -1.72
C GLY A 86 -0.05 -8.79 -2.45
N LEU A 87 -1.09 -8.25 -1.81
CA LEU A 87 -2.38 -7.99 -2.46
C LEU A 87 -2.27 -6.93 -3.56
N SER A 88 -1.47 -5.89 -3.36
CA SER A 88 -1.23 -4.86 -4.38
C SER A 88 -0.56 -5.45 -5.62
N VAL A 89 0.44 -6.32 -5.42
CA VAL A 89 1.08 -7.08 -6.49
C VAL A 89 0.09 -8.03 -7.16
N LEU A 90 -0.73 -8.74 -6.39
CA LEU A 90 -1.78 -9.61 -6.94
C LEU A 90 -2.76 -8.82 -7.82
N LEU A 91 -3.16 -7.61 -7.41
CA LEU A 91 -4.03 -6.75 -8.21
C LEU A 91 -3.37 -6.32 -9.54
N ILE A 92 -2.07 -6.03 -9.53
CA ILE A 92 -1.33 -5.77 -10.78
C ILE A 92 -1.36 -7.00 -11.69
N MET A 93 -1.09 -8.19 -11.14
CA MET A 93 -1.08 -9.44 -11.91
C MET A 93 -2.46 -9.79 -12.47
N VAL A 94 -3.52 -9.68 -11.65
CA VAL A 94 -4.90 -9.90 -12.11
C VAL A 94 -5.28 -8.87 -13.17
N GLY A 95 -4.94 -7.59 -12.98
CA GLY A 95 -5.18 -6.55 -13.97
C GLY A 95 -4.53 -6.87 -15.31
N ALA A 96 -3.29 -7.34 -15.30
CA ALA A 96 -2.56 -7.76 -16.49
C ALA A 96 -3.21 -8.96 -17.21
N LEU A 97 -3.71 -9.94 -16.46
CA LEU A 97 -4.40 -11.11 -17.02
C LEU A 97 -5.77 -10.78 -17.63
N LEU A 98 -6.35 -9.63 -17.27
CA LEU A 98 -7.63 -9.17 -17.81
C LEU A 98 -7.46 -8.29 -19.06
N VAL A 99 -6.22 -7.94 -19.43
CA VAL A 99 -5.96 -7.17 -20.64
C VAL A 99 -6.10 -8.06 -21.87
N PRO A 100 -6.86 -7.64 -22.90
CA PRO A 100 -6.95 -8.38 -24.15
C PRO A 100 -5.59 -8.45 -24.88
N ASP A 101 -5.22 -9.65 -25.37
CA ASP A 101 -3.99 -9.87 -26.14
C ASP A 101 -4.00 -9.22 -27.55
N ARG A 102 -5.16 -8.70 -27.97
CA ARG A 102 -5.37 -8.08 -29.28
C ARG A 102 -6.09 -6.74 -29.16
N SER A 103 -5.72 -5.80 -30.03
CA SER A 103 -6.41 -4.52 -30.20
C SER A 103 -7.80 -4.69 -30.85
N ASP A 104 -8.59 -3.61 -30.85
CA ASP A 104 -9.84 -3.51 -31.62
C ASP A 104 -9.63 -3.77 -33.13
N SER A 105 -8.40 -3.57 -33.64
CA SER A 105 -7.99 -3.84 -35.03
C SER A 105 -7.47 -5.27 -35.26
N GLY A 106 -7.38 -6.11 -34.23
CA GLY A 106 -6.95 -7.51 -34.32
C GLY A 106 -5.43 -7.73 -34.26
N GLU A 107 -4.63 -6.68 -34.08
CA GLU A 107 -3.17 -6.76 -33.95
C GLU A 107 -2.77 -7.16 -32.53
N ALA A 108 -1.67 -7.92 -32.40
CA ALA A 108 -1.11 -8.24 -31.09
C ALA A 108 -0.71 -6.95 -30.36
N MET A 109 -1.21 -6.75 -29.14
CA MET A 109 -0.99 -5.55 -28.36
C MET A 109 -0.37 -5.90 -27.01
N GLY A 110 0.80 -5.33 -26.73
CA GLY A 110 1.44 -5.48 -25.42
C GLY A 110 0.69 -4.71 -24.33
N LEU A 111 0.84 -5.15 -23.09
CA LEU A 111 0.21 -4.58 -21.90
C LEU A 111 0.47 -3.07 -21.77
N GLU A 112 1.72 -2.63 -21.94
CA GLU A 112 2.08 -1.20 -21.84
C GLU A 112 1.39 -0.35 -22.90
N ALA A 113 1.26 -0.88 -24.13
CA ALA A 113 0.58 -0.21 -25.23
C ALA A 113 -0.94 -0.11 -24.98
N TRP A 114 -1.55 -1.18 -24.48
CA TRP A 114 -2.97 -1.19 -24.10
C TRP A 114 -3.27 -0.15 -23.01
N VAL A 115 -2.44 -0.11 -21.96
CA VAL A 115 -2.57 0.92 -20.90
C VAL A 115 -2.42 2.32 -21.50
N GLY A 116 -1.47 2.51 -22.42
CA GLY A 116 -1.27 3.75 -23.16
C GLY A 116 -2.53 4.19 -23.91
N ASP A 117 -3.16 3.29 -24.65
CA ASP A 117 -4.37 3.57 -25.41
C ASP A 117 -5.56 3.91 -24.50
N VAL A 118 -5.79 3.13 -23.43
CA VAL A 118 -6.86 3.39 -22.47
C VAL A 118 -6.71 4.77 -21.82
N ILE A 119 -5.50 5.12 -21.37
CA ILE A 119 -5.23 6.44 -20.77
C ILE A 119 -5.40 7.53 -21.82
N ALA A 120 -4.89 7.34 -23.04
CA ALA A 120 -5.02 8.32 -24.11
C ALA A 120 -6.48 8.57 -24.48
N ARG A 121 -7.31 7.53 -24.62
CA ARG A 121 -8.76 7.65 -24.86
C ARG A 121 -9.44 8.40 -23.72
N THR A 122 -9.11 8.06 -22.48
CA THR A 122 -9.66 8.71 -21.28
C THR A 122 -9.30 10.21 -21.24
N LEU A 123 -8.06 10.57 -21.56
CA LEU A 123 -7.64 11.97 -21.66
C LEU A 123 -8.38 12.73 -22.77
N GLY A 124 -8.67 12.08 -23.89
CA GLY A 124 -9.45 12.67 -24.97
C GLY A 124 -10.85 13.11 -24.52
N VAL A 125 -11.43 12.41 -23.53
CA VAL A 125 -12.74 12.73 -22.95
C VAL A 125 -12.61 13.74 -21.80
N LEU A 126 -11.68 13.51 -20.86
CA LEU A 126 -11.58 14.31 -19.63
C LEU A 126 -10.81 15.61 -19.78
N ALA A 127 -9.86 15.67 -20.71
CA ALA A 127 -8.99 16.82 -20.94
C ALA A 127 -8.81 17.06 -22.46
N PRO A 128 -9.89 17.39 -23.19
CA PRO A 128 -9.84 17.53 -24.65
C PRO A 128 -8.92 18.66 -25.14
N ASN A 129 -8.57 19.58 -24.24
CA ASN A 129 -7.67 20.70 -24.49
C ASN A 129 -6.17 20.33 -24.37
N LEU A 130 -5.84 19.20 -23.74
CA LEU A 130 -4.46 18.72 -23.62
C LEU A 130 -4.01 18.08 -24.95
N LYS A 131 -3.17 18.78 -25.71
CA LYS A 131 -2.80 18.40 -27.09
C LYS A 131 -1.29 18.39 -27.30
N GLY A 132 -0.86 17.76 -28.40
CA GLY A 132 0.53 17.78 -28.86
C GLY A 132 1.51 17.23 -27.82
N GLU A 133 2.58 17.98 -27.60
CA GLU A 133 3.73 17.62 -26.76
C GLU A 133 3.36 17.44 -25.27
N GLU A 134 2.45 18.25 -24.73
CA GLU A 134 2.03 18.14 -23.32
C GLU A 134 1.35 16.80 -23.04
N ARG A 135 0.50 16.35 -23.97
CA ARG A 135 -0.17 15.05 -23.88
C ARG A 135 0.83 13.90 -23.98
N GLN A 136 1.80 13.98 -24.89
CA GLN A 136 2.85 12.96 -25.02
C GLN A 136 3.73 12.90 -23.77
N THR A 137 4.08 14.06 -23.22
CA THR A 137 4.81 14.16 -21.95
C THR A 137 4.01 13.50 -20.83
N PHE A 138 2.73 13.82 -20.69
CA PHE A 138 1.86 13.19 -19.68
C PHE A 138 1.84 11.67 -19.82
N LEU A 139 1.60 11.14 -21.03
CA LEU A 139 1.59 9.71 -21.28
C LEU A 139 2.95 9.06 -20.97
N GLY A 140 4.06 9.72 -21.34
CA GLY A 140 5.42 9.25 -21.07
C GLY A 140 5.75 9.13 -19.59
N TRP A 141 5.14 9.96 -18.72
CA TRP A 141 5.30 9.84 -17.27
C TRP A 141 4.34 8.81 -16.64
N TRP A 142 3.11 8.72 -17.14
CA TRP A 142 2.05 7.96 -16.48
C TRP A 142 1.99 6.50 -16.92
N VAL A 143 2.01 6.24 -18.23
CA VAL A 143 1.84 4.89 -18.81
C VAL A 143 2.87 3.90 -18.25
N PRO A 144 4.16 4.25 -18.11
CA PRO A 144 5.17 3.30 -17.66
C PRO A 144 4.94 2.74 -16.25
N LEU A 145 4.31 3.54 -15.37
CA LEU A 145 4.15 3.26 -13.95
C LEU A 145 2.68 3.16 -13.52
N PHE A 146 1.75 3.14 -14.47
CA PHE A 146 0.32 3.24 -14.18
C PHE A 146 -0.19 2.13 -13.24
N PRO A 147 0.09 0.83 -13.46
CA PRO A 147 -0.29 -0.21 -12.51
C PRO A 147 0.24 0.02 -11.11
N ALA A 148 1.51 0.44 -10.97
CA ALA A 148 2.11 0.74 -9.68
C ALA A 148 1.49 1.97 -9.01
N MET A 149 1.12 3.00 -9.78
CA MET A 149 0.41 4.17 -9.25
C MET A 149 -0.97 3.79 -8.72
N VAL A 150 -1.75 3.00 -9.48
CA VAL A 150 -3.07 2.54 -9.06
C VAL A 150 -2.95 1.66 -7.80
N ALA A 151 -2.15 0.60 -7.86
CA ALA A 151 -1.97 -0.33 -6.75
C ALA A 151 -1.30 0.34 -5.54
N GLY A 152 -0.34 1.24 -5.76
CA GLY A 152 0.34 2.01 -4.71
C GLY A 152 -0.59 3.01 -4.03
N SER A 153 -1.46 3.68 -4.79
CA SER A 153 -2.50 4.56 -4.23
C SER A 153 -3.49 3.78 -3.37
N TRP A 154 -3.88 2.58 -3.81
CA TRP A 154 -4.75 1.67 -3.07
C TRP A 154 -4.08 1.16 -1.78
N LEU A 155 -2.80 0.79 -1.85
CA LEU A 155 -1.99 0.41 -0.70
C LEU A 155 -1.91 1.55 0.33
N MET A 156 -1.55 2.75 -0.11
CA MET A 156 -1.42 3.91 0.76
C MET A 156 -2.75 4.32 1.38
N MET A 157 -3.83 4.34 0.59
CA MET A 157 -5.19 4.55 1.10
C MET A 157 -5.49 3.55 2.22
N THR A 158 -5.25 2.26 2.00
CA THR A 158 -5.51 1.21 2.99
C THR A 158 -4.69 1.40 4.27
N VAL A 159 -3.39 1.66 4.14
CA VAL A 159 -2.49 1.91 5.28
C VAL A 159 -2.93 3.13 6.08
N ILE A 160 -3.29 4.23 5.41
CA ILE A 160 -3.78 5.45 6.07
C ILE A 160 -5.06 5.15 6.85
N ASN A 161 -6.04 4.49 6.23
CA ASN A 161 -7.30 4.11 6.89
C ASN A 161 -7.04 3.22 8.11
N ALA A 162 -6.13 2.24 8.01
CA ALA A 162 -5.78 1.35 9.12
C ALA A 162 -5.15 2.12 10.29
N VAL A 163 -4.19 3.00 10.02
CA VAL A 163 -3.51 3.81 11.04
C VAL A 163 -4.49 4.78 11.71
N VAL A 164 -5.38 5.41 10.94
CA VAL A 164 -6.40 6.32 11.46
C VAL A 164 -7.43 5.55 12.30
N ALA A 165 -7.93 4.41 11.83
CA ALA A 165 -8.86 3.57 12.59
C ALA A 165 -8.26 3.14 13.94
N GLN A 166 -7.03 2.61 13.93
CA GLN A 166 -6.32 2.21 15.15
C GLN A 166 -6.10 3.41 16.08
N GLY A 167 -5.70 4.55 15.53
CA GLY A 167 -5.46 5.78 16.30
C GLY A 167 -6.70 6.34 16.97
N LEU A 168 -7.83 6.37 16.26
CA LEU A 168 -9.12 6.79 16.82
C LEU A 168 -9.61 5.81 17.90
N LEU A 169 -9.59 4.50 17.63
CA LEU A 169 -10.04 3.50 18.61
C LEU A 169 -9.18 3.48 19.88
N THR A 170 -7.87 3.71 19.76
CA THR A 170 -6.98 3.82 20.91
C THR A 170 -7.37 5.03 21.77
N ARG A 171 -7.65 6.18 21.14
CA ARG A 171 -8.12 7.38 21.86
C ARG A 171 -9.49 7.19 22.51
N LEU A 172 -10.36 6.39 21.90
CA LEU A 172 -11.70 6.08 22.39
C LEU A 172 -11.72 4.95 23.43
N GLY A 173 -10.59 4.28 23.71
CA GLY A 173 -10.55 3.16 24.65
C GLY A 173 -11.29 1.89 24.17
N HIS A 174 -11.56 1.77 22.88
CA HIS A 174 -12.32 0.66 22.28
C HIS A 174 -11.46 -0.27 21.43
N ASN A 175 -10.14 -0.09 21.45
CA ASN A 175 -9.23 -0.91 20.66
C ASN A 175 -8.97 -2.25 21.35
N ARG A 176 -9.07 -3.37 20.63
CA ARG A 176 -8.81 -4.70 21.21
C ARG A 176 -7.34 -5.04 21.37
N ARG A 177 -6.51 -4.51 20.48
CA ARG A 177 -5.06 -4.62 20.55
C ARG A 177 -4.49 -3.39 21.27
N PRO A 178 -3.43 -3.54 22.07
CA PRO A 178 -2.56 -2.43 22.46
C PRO A 178 -2.13 -1.58 21.25
N ARG A 179 -1.71 -0.34 21.49
CA ARG A 179 -1.31 0.54 20.38
C ARG A 179 0.03 0.06 19.80
N PRO A 180 0.12 -0.22 18.48
CA PRO A 180 1.39 -0.65 17.90
C PRO A 180 2.46 0.44 17.95
N THR A 181 3.70 0.04 18.27
CA THR A 181 4.86 0.93 18.21
C THR A 181 5.39 1.03 16.79
N TYR A 182 4.79 1.88 15.96
CA TYR A 182 5.18 2.04 14.55
C TYR A 182 6.65 2.49 14.31
N ARG A 183 7.35 2.98 15.35
CA ARG A 183 8.78 3.35 15.27
C ARG A 183 9.69 2.12 15.11
N GLU A 184 9.22 0.98 15.59
CA GLU A 184 9.89 -0.32 15.55
C GLU A 184 9.40 -1.17 14.38
N LEU A 185 8.93 -0.52 13.31
CA LEU A 185 8.53 -1.21 12.09
C LEU A 185 9.69 -2.05 11.55
N GLU A 186 9.45 -3.35 11.39
CA GLU A 186 10.34 -4.28 10.71
C GLU A 186 9.60 -4.99 9.58
N LEU A 187 10.21 -5.06 8.40
CA LEU A 187 9.57 -5.67 7.21
C LEU A 187 9.88 -7.17 7.10
N PRO A 188 8.96 -8.03 6.62
CA PRO A 188 9.29 -9.43 6.33
C PRO A 188 10.36 -9.55 5.25
N THR A 189 11.20 -10.59 5.35
CA THR A 189 12.26 -10.85 4.35
C THR A 189 11.71 -11.07 2.95
N VAL A 190 10.49 -11.60 2.84
CA VAL A 190 9.78 -11.79 1.56
C VAL A 190 9.67 -10.50 0.76
N LEU A 191 9.51 -9.32 1.39
CA LEU A 191 9.44 -8.06 0.65
C LEU A 191 10.77 -7.67 0.01
N ALA A 192 11.89 -7.98 0.66
CA ALA A 192 13.21 -7.74 0.06
C ALA A 192 13.50 -8.72 -1.07
N LEU A 193 13.09 -9.98 -0.93
CA LEU A 193 13.19 -10.96 -2.02
C LEU A 193 12.32 -10.54 -3.21
N MET A 194 11.09 -10.07 -2.96
CA MET A 194 10.19 -9.55 -3.99
C MET A 194 10.77 -8.33 -4.71
N LEU A 195 11.35 -7.38 -3.97
CA LEU A 195 12.01 -6.21 -4.54
C LEU A 195 13.23 -6.62 -5.38
N ALA A 196 14.10 -7.47 -4.84
CA ALA A 196 15.30 -7.94 -5.55
C ALA A 196 14.94 -8.74 -6.82
N ALA A 197 13.97 -9.65 -6.74
CA ALA A 197 13.51 -10.43 -7.87
C ALA A 197 12.88 -9.54 -8.96
N SER A 198 12.01 -8.61 -8.58
CA SER A 198 11.39 -7.69 -9.55
C SER A 198 12.40 -6.76 -10.22
N LEU A 199 13.41 -6.26 -9.50
CA LEU A 199 14.51 -5.50 -10.09
C LEU A 199 15.36 -6.37 -11.03
N GLY A 200 15.69 -7.60 -10.63
CA GLY A 200 16.46 -8.54 -11.45
C GLY A 200 15.74 -8.91 -12.75
N VAL A 201 14.45 -9.26 -12.66
CA VAL A 201 13.61 -9.52 -13.83
C VAL A 201 13.47 -8.26 -14.69
N GLY A 202 13.24 -7.09 -14.09
CA GLY A 202 13.12 -5.83 -14.82
C GLY A 202 14.40 -5.44 -15.58
N PHE A 203 15.56 -5.88 -15.12
CA PHE A 203 16.84 -5.63 -15.79
C PHE A 203 17.07 -6.54 -17.00
N VAL A 204 16.63 -7.80 -16.94
CA VAL A 204 16.93 -8.83 -17.96
C VAL A 204 15.79 -9.08 -18.92
N ALA A 205 14.54 -9.09 -18.44
CA ALA A 205 13.36 -9.37 -19.26
C ALA A 205 13.08 -8.24 -20.25
N GLU A 206 12.22 -8.50 -21.24
CA GLU A 206 11.73 -7.53 -22.23
C GLU A 206 10.19 -7.52 -22.27
N GLY A 207 9.62 -6.55 -22.98
CA GLY A 207 8.16 -6.43 -23.18
C GLY A 207 7.36 -6.39 -21.88
N ASP A 208 6.23 -7.09 -21.86
CA ASP A 208 5.26 -7.07 -20.76
C ASP A 208 5.84 -7.60 -19.44
N LEU A 209 6.78 -8.55 -19.51
CA LEU A 209 7.44 -9.06 -18.31
C LEU A 209 8.32 -7.98 -17.66
N ARG A 210 9.06 -7.19 -18.45
CA ARG A 210 9.78 -6.01 -17.96
C ARG A 210 8.83 -4.96 -17.39
N TYR A 211 7.72 -4.71 -18.07
CA TYR A 211 6.69 -3.76 -17.64
C TYR A 211 6.09 -4.13 -16.27
N LEU A 212 5.71 -5.40 -16.09
CA LEU A 212 5.20 -5.92 -14.83
C LEU A 212 6.25 -5.87 -13.73
N ALA A 213 7.47 -6.32 -14.02
CA ALA A 213 8.57 -6.33 -13.06
C ALA A 213 8.89 -4.91 -12.54
N ARG A 214 8.91 -3.91 -13.43
CA ARG A 214 9.05 -2.49 -13.05
C ARG A 214 7.94 -2.02 -12.12
N ASN A 215 6.68 -2.34 -12.44
CA ASN A 215 5.54 -1.92 -11.62
C ASN A 215 5.50 -2.62 -10.24
N VAL A 216 5.84 -3.91 -10.20
CA VAL A 216 5.99 -4.67 -8.95
C VAL A 216 7.12 -4.11 -8.09
N ALA A 217 8.26 -3.75 -8.69
CA ALA A 217 9.37 -3.15 -7.96
C ALA A 217 8.95 -1.83 -7.29
N VAL A 218 8.26 -0.94 -8.03
CA VAL A 218 7.80 0.35 -7.51
C VAL A 218 6.77 0.17 -6.38
N VAL A 219 5.78 -0.71 -6.53
CA VAL A 219 4.78 -0.92 -5.48
C VAL A 219 5.42 -1.55 -4.22
N THR A 220 6.38 -2.45 -4.40
CA THR A 220 7.12 -3.11 -3.31
C THR A 220 8.06 -2.14 -2.59
N LEU A 221 8.49 -1.07 -3.25
CA LEU A 221 9.34 -0.03 -2.66
C LEU A 221 8.60 0.79 -1.59
N ILE A 222 7.27 0.89 -1.66
CA ILE A 222 6.44 1.69 -0.73
C ILE A 222 6.67 1.27 0.74
N PRO A 223 6.62 -0.02 1.12
CA PRO A 223 7.00 -0.47 2.46
C PRO A 223 8.39 -0.02 2.92
N PHE A 224 9.38 -0.01 2.02
CA PHE A 224 10.73 0.46 2.34
C PHE A 224 10.76 1.97 2.58
N VAL A 225 10.01 2.75 1.82
CA VAL A 225 9.82 4.19 2.09
C VAL A 225 9.25 4.39 3.49
N LEU A 226 8.21 3.64 3.87
CA LEU A 226 7.62 3.70 5.21
C LEU A 226 8.62 3.29 6.31
N LEU A 227 9.45 2.29 6.05
CA LEU A 227 10.54 1.88 6.96
C LEU A 227 11.61 2.98 7.13
N GLY A 228 11.98 3.63 6.04
CA GLY A 228 12.89 4.79 6.04
C GLY A 228 12.30 5.96 6.83
N LEU A 229 11.02 6.26 6.61
CA LEU A 229 10.29 7.29 7.37
C LEU A 229 10.21 6.96 8.86
N ALA A 230 9.91 5.71 9.24
CA ALA A 230 9.91 5.28 10.63
C ALA A 230 11.30 5.47 11.28
N GLY A 231 12.36 5.21 10.52
CA GLY A 231 13.75 5.38 10.97
C GLY A 231 14.11 6.85 11.16
N MET A 232 13.82 7.67 10.16
CA MET A 232 14.05 9.11 10.20
C MET A 232 13.25 9.74 11.34
N HIS A 233 11.96 9.42 11.48
CA HIS A 233 11.13 9.89 12.58
C HIS A 233 11.72 9.52 13.95
N GLY A 234 12.13 8.25 14.13
CA GLY A 234 12.75 7.79 15.37
C GLY A 234 14.06 8.49 15.70
N TRP A 235 14.88 8.78 14.69
CA TRP A 235 16.14 9.52 14.84
C TRP A 235 15.90 11.00 15.17
N VAL A 236 14.98 11.66 14.47
CA VAL A 236 14.63 13.07 14.72
C VAL A 236 13.98 13.24 16.09
N ALA A 237 13.10 12.33 16.50
CA ALA A 237 12.38 12.42 17.77
C ALA A 237 13.30 12.41 19.01
N ARG A 238 14.55 11.97 18.86
CA ARG A 238 15.58 11.96 19.92
C ARG A 238 16.43 13.24 19.96
N ARG A 239 16.18 14.21 19.07
CA ARG A 239 16.92 15.48 19.00
C ARG A 239 16.26 16.55 19.88
N PRO A 240 17.03 17.50 20.46
CA PRO A 240 16.49 18.56 21.32
C PRO A 240 15.43 19.42 20.62
N ASN A 241 15.54 19.61 19.30
CA ASN A 241 14.61 20.41 18.50
C ASN A 241 13.64 19.53 17.68
N ALA A 242 13.26 18.35 18.21
CA ALA A 242 12.49 17.34 17.50
C ALA A 242 11.24 17.88 16.78
N ARG A 243 10.47 18.76 17.42
CA ARG A 243 9.24 19.33 16.82
C ARG A 243 9.55 20.12 15.55
N MET A 244 10.56 20.99 15.58
CA MET A 244 10.97 21.79 14.42
C MET A 244 11.53 20.88 13.31
N LEU A 245 12.40 19.95 13.66
CA LEU A 245 13.00 19.02 12.70
C LEU A 245 11.96 18.09 12.06
N LEU A 246 10.93 17.66 12.79
CA LEU A 246 9.84 16.88 12.20
C LEU A 246 9.01 17.71 11.23
N VAL A 247 8.69 18.97 11.59
CA VAL A 247 8.00 19.89 10.68
C VAL A 247 8.81 20.11 9.41
N VAL A 248 10.13 20.28 9.51
CA VAL A 248 11.00 20.42 8.34
C VAL A 248 11.05 19.13 7.53
N THR A 249 11.25 17.96 8.15
CA THR A 249 11.30 16.67 7.44
C THR A 249 10.01 16.38 6.68
N TYR A 250 8.85 16.54 7.32
CA TYR A 250 7.56 16.35 6.64
C TYR A 250 7.24 17.47 5.65
N GLY A 251 7.65 18.70 5.94
CA GLY A 251 7.52 19.85 5.04
C GLY A 251 8.33 19.65 3.76
N VAL A 252 9.56 19.16 3.85
CA VAL A 252 10.40 18.81 2.70
C VAL A 252 9.83 17.62 1.95
N LEU A 253 9.33 16.59 2.63
CA LEU A 253 8.65 15.47 1.98
C LEU A 253 7.43 15.95 1.18
N PHE A 254 6.69 16.92 1.71
CA PHE A 254 5.54 17.53 1.03
C PHE A 254 5.96 18.42 -0.15
N LEU A 255 6.96 19.29 0.03
CA LEU A 255 7.40 20.26 -1.00
C LEU A 255 8.23 19.63 -2.12
N ALA A 256 9.13 18.70 -1.80
CA ALA A 256 9.97 18.01 -2.78
C ALA A 256 9.29 16.77 -3.39
N SER A 257 8.08 16.44 -2.92
CA SER A 257 7.11 15.43 -3.36
C SER A 257 7.72 14.13 -3.89
N ALA A 258 8.06 14.03 -5.19
CA ALA A 258 8.57 12.81 -5.79
C ALA A 258 10.05 12.50 -5.44
N TRP A 259 10.89 13.54 -5.32
CA TRP A 259 12.33 13.35 -5.12
C TRP A 259 12.68 12.96 -3.70
N ALA A 260 11.87 13.37 -2.72
CA ALA A 260 12.06 13.01 -1.31
C ALA A 260 11.75 11.54 -1.02
N ILE A 261 11.01 10.85 -1.90
CA ILE A 261 10.72 9.41 -1.77
C ILE A 261 12.00 8.58 -1.98
N ILE A 262 12.88 8.99 -2.88
CA ILE A 262 14.12 8.28 -3.23
C ILE A 262 15.06 8.10 -2.02
N PRO A 263 15.49 9.16 -1.30
CA PRO A 263 16.35 8.99 -0.13
C PRO A 263 15.65 8.23 1.00
N MET A 264 14.32 8.33 1.15
CA MET A 264 13.58 7.56 2.15
C MET A 264 13.53 6.07 1.80
N ALA A 265 13.35 5.73 0.53
CA ALA A 265 13.45 4.35 0.05
C ALA A 265 14.86 3.79 0.31
N GLY A 266 15.90 4.55 -0.05
CA GLY A 266 17.30 4.18 0.20
C GLY A 266 17.61 3.96 1.67
N LEU A 267 17.16 4.86 2.54
CA LEU A 267 17.28 4.72 4.00
C LEU A 267 16.53 3.47 4.51
N GLY A 268 15.34 3.20 3.98
CA GLY A 268 14.56 2.01 4.30
C GLY A 268 15.28 0.70 3.94
N VAL A 269 15.81 0.62 2.72
CA VAL A 269 16.61 -0.53 2.25
C VAL A 269 17.87 -0.69 3.11
N ALA A 270 18.59 0.39 3.38
CA ALA A 270 19.79 0.33 4.23
C ALA A 270 19.47 -0.14 5.65
N ARG A 271 18.39 0.38 6.26
CA ARG A 271 17.92 -0.06 7.59
C ARG A 271 17.51 -1.54 7.58
N PHE A 272 16.83 -1.98 6.53
CA PHE A 272 16.47 -3.39 6.37
C PHE A 272 17.71 -4.28 6.29
N LEU A 273 18.73 -3.92 5.51
CA LEU A 273 19.95 -4.73 5.36
C LEU A 273 20.80 -4.76 6.63
N THR A 274 20.86 -3.66 7.37
CA THR A 274 21.67 -3.56 8.59
C THR A 274 21.06 -4.29 9.80
N ARG A 275 19.77 -4.65 9.77
CA ARG A 275 19.13 -5.41 10.85
C ARG A 275 19.77 -6.79 11.08
N PHE A 276 20.26 -7.41 10.01
CA PHE A 276 20.90 -8.72 10.06
C PHE A 276 22.31 -8.68 10.68
N ARG A 277 22.83 -7.47 10.96
CA ARG A 277 24.11 -7.25 11.63
C ARG A 277 23.98 -6.99 13.14
N ARG A 278 22.76 -6.88 13.67
CA ARG A 278 22.52 -6.76 15.11
C ARG A 278 22.29 -8.17 15.67
N PRO A 279 23.01 -8.59 16.73
CA PRO A 279 22.65 -9.79 17.48
C PRO A 279 21.18 -9.69 17.87
N THR A 280 20.43 -10.76 17.60
CA THR A 280 19.00 -10.87 17.81
C THR A 280 18.66 -10.77 19.30
N ASP A 281 18.49 -9.55 19.79
CA ASP A 281 17.83 -9.26 21.06
C ASP A 281 16.73 -8.22 20.79
N SER A 282 15.56 -8.72 20.42
CA SER A 282 14.22 -8.16 20.65
C SER A 282 13.27 -8.69 19.57
N GLY A 283 12.41 -9.64 19.96
CA GLY A 283 11.27 -10.02 19.14
C GLY A 283 10.36 -8.81 18.94
N GLY A 284 10.22 -8.37 17.69
CA GLY A 284 9.42 -7.23 17.23
C GLY A 284 7.90 -7.40 17.39
N GLY A 285 7.47 -8.06 18.46
CA GLY A 285 6.07 -8.25 18.84
C GLY A 285 5.82 -8.14 20.35
N LYS A 286 6.83 -7.78 21.15
CA LYS A 286 6.63 -7.44 22.57
C LYS A 286 6.00 -6.04 22.66
N GLU A 287 4.68 -6.00 22.78
CA GLU A 287 3.93 -4.79 23.13
C GLU A 287 3.63 -4.89 24.64
N GLU A 288 4.25 -4.02 25.44
CA GLU A 288 3.89 -3.83 26.87
C GLU A 288 2.54 -3.12 27.02
#